data_AF-A0A183BJZ6-F1
#
_entry.id   AF-A0A183BJZ6-F1
#
_cell.length_a   1.000
_cell.length_b   1.000
_cell.length_c   1.000
_cell.angle_alpha   90.00
_cell.angle_beta   90.00
_cell.angle_gamma   90.00
#
_symmetry.space_group_name_H-M   'P 1'
#
loop_
_entity.id
_entity.type
_entity.pdbx_description
1 polymer ?
#
loop_
_entity_poly.entity_id
_entity_poly.type
_entity_poly.pdbx_seq_one_letter_code
_entity_poly.pdbx_strand_id
1 'polypeptide(L)'
;MISGRKIKQFTASDNFWQLARLPLIGHLHLFPKCRYEVSEFLIGHANQALREGHNVMCWWFATELNLWALDSQSAKEILENSVELTKGNDYAFFRQWLGERRILTPTFHFAKLEQYTHIFNAEARKLVDK
;
A
#
# COMPACT_ATOMS: atom_id res chain seq x y z
N MET A 1 14.83 22.43 -23.62
CA MET A 1 13.76 21.91 -24.51
C MET A 1 13.55 20.44 -24.16
N ILE A 2 12.69 20.16 -23.18
CA ILE A 2 12.37 18.79 -22.77
C ILE A 2 11.04 18.46 -23.43
N SER A 3 11.11 17.48 -24.32
CA SER A 3 10.01 16.95 -25.13
C SER A 3 8.77 16.67 -24.28
N GLY A 4 7.61 17.13 -24.77
CA GLY A 4 6.31 17.12 -24.11
C GLY A 4 5.75 15.70 -23.93
N ARG A 5 6.23 15.00 -22.91
CA ARG A 5 5.54 13.82 -22.39
C ARG A 5 4.26 14.33 -21.72
N LYS A 6 3.11 14.15 -22.39
CA LYS A 6 1.79 14.40 -21.80
C LYS A 6 1.68 13.55 -20.53
N ILE A 7 1.90 14.16 -19.37
CA ILE A 7 1.51 13.58 -18.10
C ILE A 7 -0.01 13.49 -18.16
N LYS A 8 -0.57 12.28 -18.12
CA LYS A 8 -2.00 12.12 -17.87
C LYS A 8 -2.24 12.68 -16.46
N GLN A 9 -2.68 13.93 -16.39
CA GLN A 9 -3.30 14.44 -15.20
C GLN A 9 -4.58 13.61 -15.03
N PHE A 10 -4.61 12.76 -14.01
CA PHE A 10 -5.85 12.14 -13.59
C PHE A 10 -6.72 13.28 -13.02
N THR A 11 -7.58 13.85 -13.85
CA THR A 11 -8.61 14.77 -13.41
C THR A 11 -9.50 13.97 -12.47
N ALA A 12 -9.52 14.33 -11.18
CA ALA A 12 -10.15 13.56 -10.11
C ALA A 12 -11.70 13.49 -10.17
N SER A 13 -12.31 13.72 -11.34
CA SER A 13 -13.76 13.64 -11.58
C SER A 13 -14.20 12.40 -12.35
N ASP A 14 -13.28 11.65 -12.98
CA ASP A 14 -13.68 10.64 -13.96
C ASP A 14 -13.38 9.23 -13.43
N ASN A 15 -14.41 8.62 -12.84
CA ASN A 15 -14.58 7.17 -12.63
C ASN A 15 -13.78 6.46 -11.51
N PHE A 16 -13.42 7.13 -10.42
CA PHE A 16 -12.96 6.40 -9.24
C PHE A 16 -14.14 5.83 -8.45
N TRP A 17 -14.02 4.57 -8.03
CA TRP A 17 -15.03 3.95 -7.20
C TRP A 17 -15.03 4.55 -5.80
N GLN A 18 -16.20 4.96 -5.30
CA GLN A 18 -16.33 5.57 -3.98
C GLN A 18 -17.69 5.28 -3.32
N LEU A 19 -17.68 5.19 -2.00
CA LEU A 19 -18.88 5.06 -1.17
C LEU A 19 -19.40 6.43 -0.71
N ALA A 20 -20.57 6.44 -0.07
CA ALA A 20 -21.11 7.66 0.52
C ALA A 20 -20.19 8.18 1.64
N ARG A 21 -19.84 9.47 1.60
CA ARG A 21 -18.97 10.13 2.57
C ARG A 21 -19.75 11.05 3.49
N LEU A 22 -19.36 11.06 4.77
CA LEU A 22 -19.79 12.09 5.70
C LEU A 22 -18.82 13.29 5.66
N PRO A 23 -19.30 14.53 5.89
CA PRO A 23 -18.42 15.67 6.10
C PRO A 23 -17.43 15.41 7.24
N LEU A 24 -16.20 15.90 7.09
CA LEU A 24 -15.11 15.86 8.09
C LEU A 24 -14.56 14.49 8.49
N ILE A 25 -15.38 13.43 8.48
CA ILE A 25 -15.00 12.06 8.89
C ILE A 25 -14.71 11.18 7.66
N GLY A 26 -15.28 11.53 6.50
CA GLY A 26 -15.11 10.76 5.27
C GLY A 26 -15.80 9.40 5.38
N HIS A 27 -15.07 8.33 5.07
CA HIS A 27 -15.58 6.95 5.07
C HIS A 27 -15.31 6.20 6.38
N LEU A 28 -14.64 6.80 7.38
CA LEU A 28 -14.30 6.11 8.64
C LEU A 28 -15.55 5.55 9.36
N HIS A 29 -16.71 6.18 9.18
CA HIS A 29 -17.97 5.73 9.76
C HIS A 29 -18.49 4.38 9.21
N LEU A 30 -17.98 3.93 8.06
CA LEU A 30 -18.36 2.66 7.42
C LEU A 30 -17.54 1.49 7.95
N PHE A 31 -16.44 1.73 8.67
CA PHE A 31 -15.52 0.68 9.06
C PHE A 31 -16.13 -0.22 10.14
N PRO A 32 -15.90 -1.53 10.06
CA PRO A 32 -16.26 -2.46 11.13
C PRO A 32 -15.61 -2.07 12.46
N LYS A 33 -16.34 -2.26 13.55
CA LYS A 33 -15.80 -2.03 14.91
C LYS A 33 -14.77 -3.08 15.31
N CYS A 34 -14.85 -4.29 14.75
CA CYS A 34 -13.94 -5.38 15.01
C CYS A 34 -12.75 -5.34 14.05
N ARG A 35 -11.52 -5.21 14.59
CA ARG A 35 -10.29 -5.11 13.78
C ARG A 35 -10.07 -6.28 12.81
N TYR A 36 -10.58 -7.46 13.15
CA TYR A 36 -10.41 -8.67 12.36
C TYR A 36 -11.30 -8.69 11.10
N GLU A 37 -12.36 -7.89 11.09
CA GLU A 37 -13.31 -7.79 9.96
C GLU A 37 -12.90 -6.71 8.97
N VAL A 38 -12.00 -5.80 9.34
CA VAL A 38 -11.59 -4.66 8.52
C VAL A 38 -10.97 -5.12 7.20
N SER A 39 -10.16 -6.18 7.21
CA SER A 39 -9.57 -6.72 5.97
C SER A 39 -10.63 -7.29 5.04
N GLU A 40 -11.58 -8.05 5.56
CA GLU A 40 -12.67 -8.63 4.77
C GLU A 40 -13.57 -7.55 4.18
N PHE A 41 -13.88 -6.52 4.97
CA PHE A 41 -14.62 -5.35 4.52
C PHE A 41 -13.92 -4.63 3.35
N LEU A 42 -12.63 -4.31 3.50
CA LEU A 42 -11.86 -3.62 2.48
C LEU A 42 -11.71 -4.45 1.20
N ILE A 43 -11.41 -5.74 1.34
CA ILE A 43 -11.28 -6.67 0.21
C ILE A 43 -12.64 -6.86 -0.48
N GLY A 44 -13.73 -6.94 0.28
CA GLY A 44 -15.08 -7.04 -0.25
C GLY A 44 -15.43 -5.86 -1.17
N HIS A 45 -15.12 -4.64 -0.72
CA HIS A 45 -15.31 -3.43 -1.52
C HIS A 45 -14.32 -3.32 -2.69
N ALA A 46 -13.08 -3.77 -2.54
CA ALA A 46 -12.13 -3.89 -3.66
C ALA A 46 -12.67 -4.79 -4.76
N ASN A 47 -13.16 -5.97 -4.38
CA ASN A 47 -13.72 -6.93 -5.32
C ASN A 47 -15.00 -6.40 -5.97
N GLN A 48 -15.80 -5.63 -5.25
CA GLN A 48 -16.97 -4.96 -5.82
C GLN A 48 -16.57 -3.92 -6.87
N ALA A 49 -15.64 -3.02 -6.53
CA ALA A 49 -15.14 -2.02 -7.46
C ALA A 49 -14.59 -2.65 -8.74
N LEU A 50 -13.80 -3.73 -8.61
CA LEU A 50 -13.28 -4.50 -9.75
C LEU A 50 -14.40 -5.11 -10.61
N ARG A 51 -15.45 -5.68 -9.99
CA ARG A 51 -16.61 -6.23 -10.72
C ARG A 51 -17.38 -5.16 -11.49
N GLU A 52 -17.44 -3.95 -10.96
CA GLU A 52 -18.05 -2.78 -11.59
C GLU A 52 -17.15 -2.15 -12.67
N GLY A 53 -15.95 -2.70 -12.89
CA GLY A 53 -15.02 -2.26 -13.93
C GLY A 53 -14.09 -1.13 -13.49
N HIS A 54 -14.04 -0.81 -12.20
CA HIS A 54 -13.14 0.21 -11.66
C HIS A 54 -11.80 -0.39 -11.26
N ASN A 55 -10.74 0.33 -11.62
CA ASN A 55 -9.35 -0.04 -11.37
C ASN A 55 -8.73 0.68 -10.16
N VAL A 56 -9.36 1.76 -9.70
CA VAL A 56 -8.92 2.57 -8.57
C VAL A 56 -10.13 2.89 -7.70
N MET A 57 -9.96 2.76 -6.39
CA MET A 57 -10.96 3.21 -5.41
C MET A 57 -10.43 4.35 -4.53
N CYS A 58 -11.36 5.15 -4.03
CA CYS A 58 -11.10 6.29 -3.17
C CYS A 58 -11.58 6.03 -1.74
N TRP A 59 -10.69 6.25 -0.77
CA TRP A 59 -11.02 6.33 0.65
C TRP A 59 -10.72 7.71 1.23
N TRP A 60 -11.74 8.36 1.79
CA TRP A 60 -11.53 9.57 2.58
C TRP A 60 -11.38 9.20 4.05
N PHE A 61 -10.22 9.48 4.63
CA PHE A 61 -9.98 9.39 6.06
C PHE A 61 -9.85 10.79 6.62
N ALA A 62 -10.95 11.28 7.21
CA ALA A 62 -11.10 12.68 7.57
C ALA A 62 -10.85 13.63 6.38
N THR A 63 -9.77 14.41 6.41
CA THR A 63 -9.37 15.33 5.33
C THR A 63 -8.40 14.72 4.32
N GLU A 64 -7.94 13.49 4.56
CA GLU A 64 -6.93 12.82 3.74
C GLU A 64 -7.60 11.90 2.71
N LEU A 65 -7.27 12.09 1.44
CA LEU A 65 -7.67 11.19 0.35
C LEU A 65 -6.64 10.07 0.20
N ASN A 66 -7.13 8.84 0.20
CA ASN A 66 -6.35 7.64 0.01
C ASN A 66 -6.82 6.95 -1.27
N LEU A 67 -5.95 6.89 -2.27
CA LEU A 67 -6.21 6.21 -3.53
C LEU A 67 -5.63 4.81 -3.48
N TRP A 68 -6.44 3.82 -3.82
CA TRP A 68 -6.07 2.42 -3.78
C TRP A 68 -6.14 1.87 -5.20
N ALA A 69 -4.99 1.48 -5.75
CA ALA A 69 -4.93 0.73 -7.00
C ALA A 69 -5.40 -0.71 -6.77
N LEU A 70 -6.30 -1.18 -7.64
CA LEU A 70 -6.93 -2.50 -7.54
C LEU A 70 -6.35 -3.52 -8.50
N ASP A 71 -5.55 -3.07 -9.47
CA ASP A 71 -4.83 -3.90 -10.42
C ASP A 71 -3.36 -3.48 -10.55
N SER A 72 -2.58 -4.34 -11.19
CA SER A 72 -1.14 -4.15 -11.37
C SER A 72 -0.77 -3.01 -12.32
N GLN A 73 -1.58 -2.73 -13.34
CA GLN A 73 -1.32 -1.67 -14.32
C GLN A 73 -1.49 -0.29 -13.66
N SER A 74 -2.57 -0.10 -12.92
CA SER A 74 -2.86 1.11 -12.16
C SER A 74 -1.82 1.34 -11.06
N ALA A 75 -1.44 0.28 -10.34
CA ALA A 75 -0.37 0.35 -9.34
C ALA A 75 0.97 0.74 -9.98
N LYS A 76 1.30 0.16 -11.14
CA LYS A 76 2.53 0.48 -11.87
C LYS A 76 2.57 1.95 -12.29
N GLU A 77 1.49 2.46 -12.88
CA GLU A 77 1.41 3.86 -13.30
C GLU A 77 1.61 4.84 -12.14
N ILE A 78 1.06 4.52 -10.96
CA ILE A 78 1.23 5.33 -9.75
C ILE A 78 2.67 5.20 -9.21
N LEU A 79 3.19 3.98 -9.08
CA LEU A 79 4.48 3.70 -8.44
C LEU A 79 5.70 4.07 -9.29
N GLU A 80 5.56 4.16 -10.61
CA GLU A 80 6.64 4.60 -11.50
C GLU A 80 6.75 6.13 -11.62
N ASN A 81 5.81 6.89 -11.04
CA ASN A 81 5.81 8.35 -11.11
C ASN A 81 6.77 8.99 -10.09
N SER A 82 8.04 9.13 -10.44
CA SER A 82 9.06 9.72 -9.57
C SER A 82 8.93 11.23 -9.33
N VAL A 83 8.02 11.92 -10.04
CA VAL A 83 7.82 13.37 -9.89
C VAL A 83 6.82 13.68 -8.78
N GLU A 84 5.69 12.96 -8.76
CA GLU A 84 4.59 13.21 -7.82
C GLU A 84 4.68 12.32 -6.56
N LEU A 85 5.46 11.23 -6.60
CA LEU A 85 5.65 10.37 -5.44
C LEU A 85 6.51 11.06 -4.39
N THR A 86 5.87 11.49 -3.32
CA THR A 86 6.52 11.95 -2.10
C THR A 86 6.19 10.99 -0.95
N LYS A 87 7.09 10.90 0.03
CA LYS A 87 6.81 10.15 1.26
C LYS A 87 5.72 10.91 2.02
N GLY A 88 4.62 10.23 2.33
CA GLY A 88 3.48 10.81 3.03
C GLY A 88 3.82 11.27 4.45
N ASN A 89 2.91 12.02 5.08
CA ASN A 89 3.06 12.48 6.46
C ASN A 89 3.19 11.32 7.46
N ASP A 90 2.63 10.16 7.14
CA ASP A 90 2.74 8.92 7.89
C ASP A 90 4.19 8.43 8.06
N TYR A 91 5.09 8.75 7.12
CA TYR A 91 6.52 8.46 7.27
C TYR A 91 7.17 9.15 8.47
N ALA A 92 6.62 10.28 8.94
CA ALA A 92 7.14 10.97 10.11
C ALA A 92 7.02 10.11 11.38
N PHE A 93 5.98 9.28 11.49
CA PHE A 93 5.81 8.33 12.58
C PHE A 93 6.95 7.30 12.61
N PHE A 94 7.38 6.82 11.44
CA PHE A 94 8.43 5.81 11.31
C PHE A 94 9.85 6.37 11.27
N ARG A 95 10.06 7.68 11.44
CA ARG A 95 11.37 8.33 11.21
C ARG A 95 12.52 7.68 11.98
N GLN A 96 12.29 7.34 13.24
CA GLN A 96 13.30 6.68 14.08
C GLN A 96 13.69 5.31 13.51
N TRP A 97 12.69 4.50 13.15
CA TRP A 97 12.91 3.17 12.59
C TRP A 97 13.50 3.18 11.18
N LEU A 98 13.23 4.22 10.38
CA LEU A 98 13.82 4.36 9.04
C LEU A 98 15.34 4.51 9.08
N GLY A 99 15.89 5.14 10.13
CA GLY A 99 17.33 5.21 10.35
C GLY A 99 17.94 3.82 10.63
N GLU A 100 17.27 3.03 11.46
CA GLU A 100 17.67 1.66 11.81
C GLU A 100 17.56 0.69 10.64
N ARG A 101 16.52 0.83 9.80
CA ARG A 101 16.36 0.04 8.57
C ARG A 101 17.60 0.12 7.67
N ARG A 102 18.23 1.29 7.56
CA ARG A 102 19.45 1.48 6.77
C ARG A 102 20.62 0.64 7.28
N ILE A 103 20.72 0.46 8.61
CA ILE A 103 21.74 -0.38 9.25
C ILE A 103 21.43 -1.86 9.05
N LEU A 104 20.15 -2.22 8.97
CA LEU A 104 19.69 -3.60 8.78
C LEU A 104 19.75 -4.07 7.32
N THR A 105 19.62 -3.17 6.33
CA THR A 105 19.60 -3.56 4.90
C THR A 105 20.77 -4.48 4.47
N PRO A 106 22.03 -4.24 4.87
CA PRO A 106 23.14 -5.14 4.54
C PRO A 106 22.98 -6.57 5.08
N THR A 107 22.28 -6.75 6.21
CA THR A 107 22.02 -8.06 6.82
C THR A 107 21.09 -8.91 5.95
N PHE A 108 20.23 -8.27 5.16
CA PHE A 108 19.29 -8.93 4.23
C PHE A 108 19.82 -9.00 2.79
N HIS A 109 21.09 -8.68 2.56
CA HIS A 109 21.71 -8.86 1.24
C HIS A 109 21.83 -10.36 0.92
N PHE A 110 21.60 -10.77 -0.35
CA PHE A 110 21.57 -12.18 -0.76
C PHE A 110 22.80 -12.99 -0.30
N ALA A 111 24.00 -12.39 -0.41
CA ALA A 111 25.25 -13.01 0.05
C ALA A 111 25.27 -13.34 1.55
N LYS A 112 24.54 -12.60 2.39
CA LYS A 112 24.37 -12.91 3.82
C LYS A 112 23.30 -13.97 4.02
N LEU A 113 22.19 -13.90 3.29
CA LEU A 113 21.09 -14.86 3.40
C LEU A 113 21.56 -16.29 3.07
N GLU A 114 22.34 -16.49 2.00
CA GLU A 114 22.92 -17.80 1.67
C GLU A 114 23.73 -18.40 2.82
N GLN A 115 24.49 -17.56 3.54
CA GLN A 115 25.29 -18.00 4.68
C GLN A 115 24.41 -18.47 5.86
N TYR A 116 23.20 -17.93 6.03
CA TYR A 116 22.32 -18.28 7.15
C TYR A 116 21.30 -19.38 6.83
N THR A 117 21.05 -19.70 5.55
CA THR A 117 20.08 -20.73 5.14
C THR A 117 20.34 -22.09 5.80
N HIS A 118 21.60 -22.50 5.94
CA HIS A 118 21.94 -23.79 6.56
C HIS A 118 21.65 -23.81 8.07
N ILE A 119 21.88 -22.70 8.77
CA ILE A 119 21.55 -22.53 10.21
C ILE A 119 20.04 -22.56 10.38
N PHE A 120 19.31 -21.81 9.54
CA PHE A 120 17.85 -21.78 9.57
C PHE A 120 17.26 -23.18 9.38
N ASN A 121 17.74 -23.94 8.39
CA ASN A 121 17.31 -25.31 8.15
C ASN A 121 17.62 -26.25 9.33
N ALA A 122 18.79 -26.10 9.97
CA ALA A 122 19.16 -26.89 11.13
C ALA A 122 18.23 -26.62 12.33
N GLU A 123 17.95 -25.35 12.63
CA GLU A 123 17.04 -24.97 13.71
C GLU A 123 15.58 -25.34 13.41
N ALA A 124 15.14 -25.21 12.15
CA ALA A 124 13.81 -25.64 11.73
C ALA A 124 13.59 -27.15 11.91
N ARG A 125 14.60 -27.99 11.61
CA ARG A 125 14.53 -29.44 11.86
C ARG A 125 14.42 -29.75 13.35
N LYS A 126 15.22 -29.12 14.20
CA LYS A 126 15.12 -29.27 15.67
C LYS A 126 13.74 -28.89 16.22
N LEU A 127 13.08 -27.92 15.59
CA LEU A 127 11.74 -27.49 15.97
C LEU A 127 10.66 -28.52 15.59
N VAL A 128 10.81 -29.18 14.43
CA VAL A 128 9.85 -30.19 13.93
C VAL A 128 10.08 -31.56 14.56
N ASP A 129 11.33 -31.92 14.87
CA ASP A 129 11.71 -33.21 15.47
C ASP A 129 11.46 -33.25 17.00
N LYS A 130 10.94 -32.17 17.58
CA LYS A 130 10.51 -32.06 18.99
C LYS A 130 8.99 -32.24 19.10
#